data_AF-A0AAD5YJ43-F1
#
_entry.id   AF-A0AAD5YJ43-F1
#
_cell.length_a   1.000
_cell.length_b   1.000
_cell.length_c   1.000
_cell.angle_alpha   90.00
_cell.angle_beta   90.00
_cell.angle_gamma   90.00
#
_symmetry.space_group_name_H-M   'P 1'
#
loop_
_entity.id
_entity.type
_entity.pdbx_description
1 polymer ?
#
loop_
_entity_poly.entity_id
_entity_poly.type
_entity_poly.pdbx_seq_one_letter_code
_entity_poly.pdbx_strand_id
1 'polypeptide(L)'
;MSDNDSDSEDVTMQACLAVVAGTLTVADCAQRLYTPILEDFQNPGNGNSAEGNLWDLWYSVIDAAVESTPEKQECLIEVVRSLGGLPAPMFNGKAFQVWGEPWEEFPVLGPSIRECMEVVPRDSSYWVNFHAFLARLTTARIIDSSLLAMWAFRSSLEDPSAEDITRARISSNGLEAIAMWILYAGEALRAHSKNGLTYGDRVGIPGGEFKDTRDWRGFNEERWGIWLERLRLTQRVSHLSRRGTFHMMGHDSELTLSLKLATHHLYITTYTRRRGRLETPLTAMPKPPFLFNPSPWKAVASQSPIHQACLAVVDGTLALSDCVQQFYTTIREDWEQSGDEENAEGHLWATWDWMARAAAVTPHEKQGPLVEVVAALKELPSPVHDGKEFTVWGSPWPELPVFGASMRETWDQVDQETSDWVNLNAYAARLSSAKVDDFSLYAIWTIRGVFEENGPNELTSSNRPSPKELEAAAIWFRYAGELLHTRKKDRETFSERVAIPGKSLEDKDWRGFNEERWGVWLERFRLVVAQDIPDETKQLLTEAIQIMEQS
;
A
#
# COMPACT_ATOMS: atom_id res chain seq x y z
N MET A 1 -18.17 -29.16 -3.04
CA MET A 1 -18.55 -28.77 -1.67
C MET A 1 -18.03 -27.37 -1.56
N SER A 2 -18.94 -26.41 -1.68
CA SER A 2 -18.66 -25.09 -2.24
C SER A 2 -19.99 -24.31 -2.26
N ASP A 3 -20.46 -23.93 -1.07
CA ASP A 3 -21.75 -23.24 -0.82
C ASP A 3 -21.78 -22.61 0.61
N ASN A 4 -20.63 -22.46 1.30
CA ASN A 4 -20.57 -22.07 2.72
C ASN A 4 -20.02 -20.64 2.94
N ASP A 5 -19.02 -20.23 2.17
CA ASP A 5 -18.23 -19.01 2.47
C ASP A 5 -19.01 -17.71 2.18
N SER A 6 -20.13 -17.80 1.45
CA SER A 6 -21.05 -16.67 1.22
C SER A 6 -21.98 -16.37 2.40
N ASP A 7 -22.09 -17.27 3.39
CA ASP A 7 -23.04 -17.14 4.50
C ASP A 7 -22.45 -16.40 5.71
N SER A 8 -21.12 -16.27 5.83
CA SER A 8 -20.45 -15.48 6.89
C SER A 8 -20.51 -13.98 6.61
N GLU A 9 -20.05 -13.57 5.42
CA GLU A 9 -19.93 -12.17 4.98
C GLU A 9 -21.28 -11.43 5.04
N ASP A 10 -22.38 -12.06 4.60
CA ASP A 10 -23.72 -11.49 4.72
C ASP A 10 -24.12 -11.30 6.19
N VAL A 11 -23.84 -12.27 7.08
CA VAL A 11 -24.24 -12.17 8.50
C VAL A 11 -23.51 -11.04 9.24
N THR A 12 -22.22 -10.82 8.97
CA THR A 12 -21.44 -9.72 9.56
C THR A 12 -21.84 -8.36 8.96
N MET A 13 -22.01 -8.27 7.64
CA MET A 13 -22.47 -7.06 6.95
C MET A 13 -23.90 -6.67 7.35
N GLN A 14 -24.84 -7.63 7.42
CA GLN A 14 -26.20 -7.36 7.93
C GLN A 14 -26.20 -6.88 9.38
N ALA A 15 -25.25 -7.31 10.23
CA ALA A 15 -25.15 -6.78 11.59
C ALA A 15 -24.73 -5.29 11.59
N CYS A 16 -23.74 -4.92 10.78
CA CYS A 16 -23.28 -3.54 10.62
C CYS A 16 -24.37 -2.64 10.00
N LEU A 17 -25.08 -3.11 8.97
CA LEU A 17 -26.22 -2.39 8.39
C LEU A 17 -27.40 -2.27 9.38
N ALA A 18 -27.65 -3.29 10.22
CA ALA A 18 -28.70 -3.25 11.23
C ALA A 18 -28.44 -2.23 12.35
N VAL A 19 -27.18 -2.02 12.77
CA VAL A 19 -26.86 -0.94 13.73
C VAL A 19 -26.95 0.45 13.07
N VAL A 20 -26.55 0.59 11.80
CA VAL A 20 -26.77 1.82 10.98
C VAL A 20 -28.27 2.14 10.82
N ALA A 21 -29.11 1.12 10.72
CA ALA A 21 -30.57 1.24 10.68
C ALA A 21 -31.21 1.51 12.06
N GLY A 22 -30.45 1.40 13.15
CA GLY A 22 -30.95 1.50 14.53
C GLY A 22 -31.83 0.31 14.96
N THR A 23 -31.73 -0.83 14.27
CA THR A 23 -32.48 -2.07 14.56
C THR A 23 -31.69 -3.09 15.39
N LEU A 24 -30.37 -2.93 15.47
CA LEU A 24 -29.46 -3.66 16.35
C LEU A 24 -28.73 -2.67 17.28
N THR A 25 -28.36 -3.07 18.51
CA THR A 25 -27.54 -2.21 19.36
C THR A 25 -26.06 -2.32 19.01
N VAL A 26 -25.27 -1.29 19.38
CA VAL A 26 -23.80 -1.30 19.23
C VAL A 26 -23.16 -2.52 19.89
N ALA A 27 -23.60 -2.87 21.10
CA ALA A 27 -23.05 -4.00 21.85
C ALA A 27 -23.42 -5.34 21.21
N ASP A 28 -24.67 -5.51 20.75
CA ASP A 28 -25.08 -6.72 20.02
C ASP A 28 -24.36 -6.87 18.68
N CYS A 29 -24.09 -5.76 17.99
CA CYS A 29 -23.32 -5.74 16.74
C CYS A 29 -21.86 -6.14 16.99
N ALA A 30 -21.18 -5.50 17.94
CA ALA A 30 -19.81 -5.85 18.31
C ALA A 30 -19.68 -7.30 18.78
N GLN A 31 -20.65 -7.81 19.57
CA GLN A 31 -20.65 -9.20 19.99
C GLN A 31 -20.85 -10.18 18.81
N ARG A 32 -21.70 -9.87 17.82
CA ARG A 32 -21.87 -10.71 16.63
C ARG A 32 -20.62 -10.78 15.77
N LEU A 33 -19.96 -9.64 15.56
CA LEU A 33 -18.70 -9.57 14.81
C LEU A 33 -17.57 -10.31 15.53
N TYR A 34 -17.52 -10.24 16.86
CA TYR A 34 -16.49 -10.87 17.68
C TYR A 34 -16.66 -12.40 17.83
N THR A 35 -17.89 -12.92 17.81
CA THR A 35 -18.15 -14.35 18.08
C THR A 35 -17.41 -15.31 17.12
N PRO A 36 -17.43 -15.16 15.78
CA PRO A 36 -16.70 -16.07 14.88
C PRO A 36 -15.19 -16.11 15.16
N ILE A 37 -14.56 -14.95 15.36
CA ILE A 37 -13.12 -14.86 15.67
C ILE A 37 -12.80 -15.59 16.99
N LEU A 38 -13.68 -15.46 18.01
CA LEU A 38 -13.53 -16.19 19.27
C LEU A 38 -13.71 -17.70 19.11
N GLU A 39 -14.75 -18.14 18.39
CA GLU A 39 -15.08 -19.56 18.23
C GLU A 39 -13.99 -20.29 17.43
N ASP A 40 -13.45 -19.68 16.38
CA ASP A 40 -12.41 -20.27 15.53
C ASP A 40 -11.05 -20.27 16.22
N PHE A 41 -10.65 -19.17 16.87
CA PHE A 41 -9.39 -19.12 17.64
C PHE A 41 -9.38 -20.12 18.81
N GLN A 42 -10.56 -20.46 19.35
CA GLN A 42 -10.68 -21.47 20.40
C GLN A 42 -10.81 -22.92 19.88
N ASN A 43 -11.14 -23.11 18.60
CA ASN A 43 -11.33 -24.42 17.97
C ASN A 43 -10.62 -24.50 16.60
N PRO A 44 -9.27 -24.38 16.54
CA PRO A 44 -8.49 -24.26 15.29
C PRO A 44 -8.38 -25.60 14.51
N GLY A 45 -9.53 -26.10 14.09
CA GLY A 45 -9.73 -27.33 13.32
C GLY A 45 -11.14 -27.39 12.71
N ASN A 46 -11.80 -26.24 12.56
CA ASN A 46 -13.10 -26.10 11.92
C ASN A 46 -13.03 -25.58 10.46
N GLY A 47 -11.84 -25.18 9.99
CA GLY A 47 -11.58 -24.91 8.56
C GLY A 47 -11.66 -23.43 8.13
N ASN A 48 -11.87 -22.52 9.07
CA ASN A 48 -11.75 -21.08 8.89
C ASN A 48 -10.68 -20.57 9.86
N SER A 49 -9.74 -19.73 9.42
CA SER A 49 -8.82 -19.08 10.35
C SER A 49 -9.47 -17.89 11.04
N ALA A 50 -9.05 -17.64 12.29
CA ALA A 50 -9.43 -16.44 13.02
C ALA A 50 -8.88 -15.13 12.41
N GLU A 51 -7.93 -15.22 11.47
CA GLU A 51 -7.45 -14.08 10.68
C GLU A 51 -8.42 -13.77 9.53
N GLY A 52 -8.92 -14.79 8.82
CA GLY A 52 -9.98 -14.64 7.80
C GLY A 52 -11.23 -13.95 8.35
N ASN A 53 -11.78 -14.44 9.47
CA ASN A 53 -12.92 -13.80 10.14
C ASN A 53 -12.63 -12.34 10.61
N LEU A 54 -11.36 -11.98 10.83
CA LEU A 54 -10.96 -10.62 11.20
C LEU A 54 -10.93 -9.69 9.97
N TRP A 55 -10.53 -10.21 8.80
CA TRP A 55 -10.69 -9.52 7.52
C TRP A 55 -12.18 -9.29 7.19
N ASP A 56 -13.02 -10.33 7.25
CA ASP A 56 -14.47 -10.25 7.04
C ASP A 56 -15.14 -9.21 7.95
N LEU A 57 -14.74 -9.18 9.23
CA LEU A 57 -15.19 -8.18 10.21
C LEU A 57 -14.87 -6.76 9.74
N TRP A 58 -13.62 -6.48 9.34
CA TRP A 58 -13.23 -5.13 8.93
C TRP A 58 -13.85 -4.72 7.60
N TYR A 59 -13.95 -5.63 6.63
CA TYR A 59 -14.67 -5.38 5.38
C TYR A 59 -16.15 -5.07 5.65
N SER A 60 -16.83 -5.87 6.46
CA SER A 60 -18.23 -5.61 6.86
C SER A 60 -18.43 -4.25 7.53
N VAL A 61 -17.50 -3.83 8.40
CA VAL A 61 -17.55 -2.52 9.08
C VAL A 61 -17.27 -1.37 8.12
N ILE A 62 -16.30 -1.53 7.20
CA ILE A 62 -15.95 -0.51 6.21
C ILE A 62 -17.06 -0.37 5.18
N ASP A 63 -17.59 -1.45 4.63
CA ASP A 63 -18.60 -1.39 3.58
C ASP A 63 -19.96 -0.93 4.10
N ALA A 64 -20.35 -1.29 5.33
CA ALA A 64 -21.49 -0.64 5.99
C ALA A 64 -21.26 0.87 6.21
N ALA A 65 -20.02 1.31 6.40
CA ALA A 65 -19.68 2.74 6.45
C ALA A 65 -19.71 3.39 5.05
N VAL A 66 -19.34 2.65 4.00
CA VAL A 66 -19.41 3.08 2.59
C VAL A 66 -20.86 3.21 2.11
N GLU A 67 -21.73 2.24 2.39
CA GLU A 67 -23.15 2.29 2.03
C GLU A 67 -23.96 3.32 2.84
N SER A 68 -23.54 3.62 4.07
CA SER A 68 -24.27 4.54 4.95
C SER A 68 -23.91 6.01 4.73
N THR A 69 -24.90 6.90 4.87
CA THR A 69 -24.67 8.35 4.75
C THR A 69 -23.82 8.85 5.93
N PRO A 70 -23.02 9.92 5.75
CA PRO A 70 -22.07 10.37 6.76
C PRO A 70 -22.70 10.64 8.13
N GLU A 71 -23.98 11.01 8.21
CA GLU A 71 -24.67 11.31 9.46
C GLU A 71 -24.92 10.07 10.34
N LYS A 72 -24.97 8.87 9.75
CA LYS A 72 -25.30 7.61 10.46
C LYS A 72 -24.07 6.87 11.01
N GLN A 73 -22.90 7.10 10.41
CA GLN A 73 -21.66 6.34 10.67
C GLN A 73 -21.16 6.38 12.12
N GLU A 74 -21.63 7.31 12.96
CA GLU A 74 -21.20 7.42 14.36
C GLU A 74 -21.42 6.11 15.14
N CYS A 75 -22.49 5.36 14.83
CA CYS A 75 -22.74 4.07 15.47
C CYS A 75 -21.70 2.99 15.10
N LEU A 76 -21.10 3.04 13.91
CA LEU A 76 -20.02 2.13 13.51
C LEU A 76 -18.72 2.46 14.25
N ILE A 77 -18.45 3.74 14.54
CA ILE A 77 -17.33 4.15 15.40
C ILE A 77 -17.51 3.61 16.82
N GLU A 78 -18.73 3.65 17.35
CA GLU A 78 -19.04 3.02 18.64
C GLU A 78 -18.95 1.49 18.59
N VAL A 79 -19.23 0.83 17.46
CA VAL A 79 -18.98 -0.62 17.30
C VAL A 79 -17.49 -0.93 17.35
N VAL A 80 -16.63 -0.18 16.64
CA VAL A 80 -15.17 -0.41 16.70
C VAL A 80 -14.63 -0.12 18.11
N ARG A 81 -15.11 0.94 18.79
CA ARG A 81 -14.81 1.17 20.22
C ARG A 81 -15.26 0.01 21.12
N SER A 82 -16.45 -0.54 20.86
CA SER A 82 -16.99 -1.67 21.64
C SER A 82 -16.20 -2.94 21.41
N LEU A 83 -15.73 -3.22 20.18
CA LEU A 83 -14.86 -4.35 19.85
C LEU A 83 -13.54 -4.28 20.60
N GLY A 84 -12.84 -3.14 20.56
CA GLY A 84 -11.61 -2.90 21.32
C GLY A 84 -11.81 -2.86 22.85
N GLY A 85 -13.06 -2.85 23.32
CA GLY A 85 -13.43 -3.01 24.73
C GLY A 85 -13.77 -4.45 25.15
N LEU A 86 -13.85 -5.39 24.20
CA LEU A 86 -13.98 -6.82 24.49
C LEU A 86 -12.61 -7.40 24.91
N PRO A 87 -12.57 -8.47 25.72
CA PRO A 87 -11.32 -9.18 25.98
C PRO A 87 -10.78 -9.77 24.68
N ALA A 88 -9.45 -9.79 24.53
CA ALA A 88 -8.82 -10.53 23.44
C ALA A 88 -9.24 -12.02 23.50
N PRO A 89 -9.52 -12.69 22.36
CA PRO A 89 -9.73 -14.13 22.32
C PRO A 89 -8.53 -14.87 22.94
N MET A 90 -8.78 -15.94 23.70
CA MET A 90 -7.75 -16.67 24.45
C MET A 90 -7.78 -18.17 24.13
N PHE A 91 -6.64 -18.73 23.75
CA PHE A 91 -6.46 -20.16 23.49
C PHE A 91 -5.14 -20.66 24.10
N ASN A 92 -5.19 -21.74 24.89
CA ASN A 92 -4.04 -22.32 25.60
C ASN A 92 -3.15 -21.30 26.36
N GLY A 93 -3.75 -20.22 26.87
CA GLY A 93 -3.04 -19.16 27.60
C GLY A 93 -2.34 -18.11 26.73
N LYS A 94 -2.41 -18.22 25.40
CA LYS A 94 -2.05 -17.14 24.46
C LYS A 94 -3.29 -16.28 24.18
N ALA A 95 -3.06 -14.98 24.02
CA ALA A 95 -4.04 -14.07 23.42
C ALA A 95 -3.96 -14.16 21.89
N PHE A 96 -5.07 -13.87 21.22
CA PHE A 96 -5.12 -13.65 19.78
C PHE A 96 -4.41 -12.34 19.42
N GLN A 97 -3.61 -12.42 18.36
CA GLN A 97 -2.83 -11.35 17.76
C GLN A 97 -2.59 -11.74 16.29
N VAL A 98 -2.58 -10.77 15.39
CA VAL A 98 -2.23 -10.98 13.97
C VAL A 98 -1.01 -10.14 13.64
N TRP A 99 -0.03 -10.76 12.98
CA TRP A 99 1.31 -10.19 12.69
C TRP A 99 2.10 -9.63 13.91
N GLY A 100 1.63 -9.89 15.13
CA GLY A 100 2.17 -9.37 16.38
C GLY A 100 1.43 -8.16 16.96
N GLU A 101 0.39 -7.66 16.29
CA GLU A 101 -0.52 -6.62 16.81
C GLU A 101 -1.59 -7.26 17.72
N PRO A 102 -1.74 -6.80 18.98
CA PRO A 102 -2.74 -7.34 19.91
C PRO A 102 -4.14 -6.80 19.62
N TRP A 103 -5.18 -7.52 20.04
CA TRP A 103 -6.60 -7.18 19.79
C TRP A 103 -6.96 -5.70 20.03
N GLU A 104 -6.46 -5.09 21.10
CA GLU A 104 -6.74 -3.68 21.45
C GLU A 104 -6.10 -2.63 20.52
N GLU A 105 -5.17 -3.01 19.63
CA GLU A 105 -4.58 -2.13 18.61
C GLU A 105 -5.30 -2.24 17.25
N PHE A 106 -6.39 -3.02 17.16
CA PHE A 106 -7.19 -3.26 15.95
C PHE A 106 -6.37 -3.90 14.80
N PRO A 107 -5.81 -5.11 15.03
CA PRO A 107 -5.02 -5.81 14.02
C PRO A 107 -5.78 -5.89 12.68
N VAL A 108 -5.04 -5.84 11.57
CA VAL A 108 -5.56 -5.95 10.18
C VAL A 108 -6.39 -4.74 9.68
N LEU A 109 -7.01 -3.94 10.56
CA LEU A 109 -7.83 -2.77 10.16
C LEU A 109 -7.10 -1.78 9.24
N GLY A 110 -5.79 -1.60 9.43
CA GLY A 110 -4.96 -0.74 8.58
C GLY A 110 -4.91 -1.19 7.12
N PRO A 111 -4.47 -2.44 6.83
CA PRO A 111 -4.57 -3.05 5.51
C PRO A 111 -5.99 -3.15 4.95
N SER A 112 -7.03 -3.54 5.70
CA SER A 112 -8.41 -3.56 5.16
C SER A 112 -8.85 -2.17 4.68
N ILE A 113 -8.53 -1.10 5.42
CA ILE A 113 -8.72 0.30 4.97
C ILE A 113 -7.94 0.60 3.68
N ARG A 114 -6.74 0.04 3.52
CA ARG A 114 -5.94 0.25 2.30
C ARG A 114 -6.58 -0.43 1.08
N GLU A 115 -7.01 -1.68 1.20
CA GLU A 115 -7.61 -2.44 0.10
C GLU A 115 -8.96 -1.84 -0.32
N CYS A 116 -9.83 -1.50 0.64
CA CYS A 116 -11.06 -0.74 0.37
C CYS A 116 -10.80 0.57 -0.38
N MET A 117 -9.70 1.29 -0.09
CA MET A 117 -9.35 2.53 -0.80
C MET A 117 -9.00 2.32 -2.29
N GLU A 118 -8.61 1.11 -2.70
CA GLU A 118 -8.30 0.79 -4.09
C GLU A 118 -9.53 0.38 -4.89
N VAL A 119 -10.52 -0.27 -4.26
CA VAL A 119 -11.78 -0.69 -4.90
C VAL A 119 -12.91 0.36 -4.87
N VAL A 120 -13.01 1.21 -3.84
CA VAL A 120 -14.12 2.18 -3.71
C VAL A 120 -14.12 3.22 -4.86
N PRO A 121 -15.18 3.33 -5.68
CA PRO A 121 -15.16 4.20 -6.87
C PRO A 121 -15.09 5.69 -6.53
N ARG A 122 -13.97 6.34 -6.88
CA ARG A 122 -13.63 7.74 -6.55
C ARG A 122 -14.67 8.78 -7.01
N ASP A 123 -15.30 8.55 -8.15
CA ASP A 123 -16.36 9.42 -8.70
C ASP A 123 -17.77 8.97 -8.30
N SER A 124 -17.92 8.36 -7.11
CA SER A 124 -19.22 8.04 -6.50
C SER A 124 -19.35 8.62 -5.07
N SER A 125 -20.57 8.59 -4.51
CA SER A 125 -20.83 8.95 -3.10
C SER A 125 -20.15 8.03 -2.10
N TYR A 126 -19.88 6.78 -2.49
CA TYR A 126 -19.17 5.79 -1.68
C TYR A 126 -17.78 6.29 -1.24
N TRP A 127 -17.08 7.04 -2.10
CA TRP A 127 -15.80 7.69 -1.78
C TRP A 127 -15.92 8.79 -0.70
N VAL A 128 -17.04 9.52 -0.70
CA VAL A 128 -17.33 10.57 0.29
C VAL A 128 -17.67 9.94 1.64
N ASN A 129 -18.49 8.88 1.62
CA ASN A 129 -18.87 8.12 2.81
C ASN A 129 -17.64 7.45 3.45
N PHE A 130 -16.80 6.77 2.66
CA PHE A 130 -15.52 6.19 3.10
C PHE A 130 -14.64 7.22 3.82
N HIS A 131 -14.40 8.38 3.21
CA HIS A 131 -13.60 9.43 3.84
C HIS A 131 -14.26 10.07 5.08
N ALA A 132 -15.59 10.10 5.18
CA ALA A 132 -16.28 10.52 6.40
C ALA A 132 -16.09 9.53 7.57
N PHE A 133 -15.98 8.24 7.28
CA PHE A 133 -15.69 7.21 8.28
C PHE A 133 -14.23 7.29 8.76
N LEU A 134 -13.27 7.34 7.84
CA LEU A 134 -11.83 7.49 8.16
C LEU A 134 -11.53 8.77 8.97
N ALA A 135 -12.22 9.87 8.67
CA ALA A 135 -12.11 11.11 9.43
C ALA A 135 -12.57 10.94 10.88
N ARG A 136 -13.64 10.16 11.11
CA ARG A 136 -14.08 9.83 12.46
C ARG A 136 -13.16 8.88 13.19
N LEU A 137 -12.66 7.82 12.54
CA LEU A 137 -11.68 6.90 13.15
C LEU A 137 -10.43 7.65 13.65
N THR A 138 -9.97 8.63 12.86
CA THR A 138 -8.85 9.52 13.19
C THR A 138 -9.15 10.38 14.42
N THR A 139 -10.32 11.04 14.47
CA THR A 139 -10.75 11.83 15.64
C THR A 139 -11.03 10.98 16.87
N ALA A 140 -11.55 9.77 16.67
CA ALA A 140 -11.79 8.79 17.71
C ALA A 140 -10.48 8.24 18.32
N ARG A 141 -9.34 8.42 17.65
CA ARG A 141 -8.03 7.83 17.97
C ARG A 141 -8.05 6.30 17.98
N ILE A 142 -8.83 5.73 17.06
CA ILE A 142 -8.82 4.30 16.76
C ILE A 142 -7.63 4.01 15.85
N ILE A 143 -7.58 4.70 14.69
CA ILE A 143 -6.47 4.64 13.74
C ILE A 143 -6.24 6.02 13.11
N ASP A 144 -4.99 6.48 13.06
CA ASP A 144 -4.62 7.79 12.50
C ASP A 144 -4.52 7.75 10.97
N SER A 145 -5.67 7.83 10.30
CA SER A 145 -5.77 7.85 8.84
C SER A 145 -5.45 9.23 8.22
N SER A 146 -4.80 10.15 8.94
CA SER A 146 -4.53 11.51 8.45
C SER A 146 -3.63 11.57 7.20
N LEU A 147 -2.85 10.53 6.88
CA LEU A 147 -2.15 10.44 5.59
C LEU A 147 -3.15 10.36 4.42
N LEU A 148 -4.24 9.60 4.58
CA LEU A 148 -5.27 9.45 3.56
C LEU A 148 -6.05 10.77 3.38
N ALA A 149 -6.21 11.53 4.48
CA ALA A 149 -6.67 12.92 4.40
C ALA A 149 -5.72 13.78 3.55
N MET A 150 -4.42 13.74 3.81
CA MET A 150 -3.43 14.50 3.05
C MET A 150 -3.45 14.15 1.55
N TRP A 151 -3.67 12.89 1.18
CA TRP A 151 -3.81 12.49 -0.23
C TRP A 151 -5.12 12.97 -0.87
N ALA A 152 -6.24 12.99 -0.14
CA ALA A 152 -7.49 13.61 -0.61
C ALA A 152 -7.31 15.13 -0.83
N PHE A 153 -6.68 15.82 0.13
CA PHE A 153 -6.32 17.24 0.02
C PHE A 153 -5.35 17.50 -1.14
N ARG A 154 -4.33 16.67 -1.34
CA ARG A 154 -3.38 16.81 -2.46
C ARG A 154 -4.08 16.69 -3.81
N SER A 155 -4.84 15.62 -4.01
CA SER A 155 -5.50 15.32 -5.30
C SER A 155 -6.56 16.34 -5.71
N SER A 156 -7.18 17.06 -4.77
CA SER A 156 -8.23 18.05 -5.09
C SER A 156 -7.87 19.52 -4.78
N LEU A 157 -6.78 19.79 -4.04
CA LEU A 157 -6.32 21.14 -3.66
C LEU A 157 -4.80 21.37 -3.84
N GLU A 158 -4.03 20.45 -4.43
CA GLU A 158 -2.63 20.69 -4.82
C GLU A 158 -2.42 20.37 -6.30
N ASP A 159 -2.78 19.16 -6.73
CA ASP A 159 -2.60 18.68 -8.11
C ASP A 159 -3.35 19.52 -9.17
N PRO A 160 -4.59 20.01 -8.96
CA PRO A 160 -5.23 20.94 -9.89
C PRO A 160 -4.57 22.32 -9.86
N SER A 161 -4.44 23.00 -11.01
CA SER A 161 -3.93 24.38 -11.02
C SER A 161 -4.88 25.37 -10.35
N ALA A 162 -4.39 26.53 -9.92
CA ALA A 162 -5.25 27.62 -9.43
C ALA A 162 -6.28 28.08 -10.48
N GLU A 163 -5.99 27.91 -11.78
CA GLU A 163 -6.93 28.19 -12.86
C GLU A 163 -8.01 27.12 -12.98
N ASP A 164 -7.68 25.84 -12.86
CA ASP A 164 -8.66 24.73 -12.89
C ASP A 164 -9.59 24.76 -11.67
N ILE A 165 -9.07 25.14 -10.51
CA ILE A 165 -9.86 25.46 -9.31
C ILE A 165 -10.84 26.61 -9.60
N THR A 166 -10.36 27.67 -10.24
CA THR A 166 -11.19 28.84 -10.60
C THR A 166 -12.22 28.54 -11.69
N ARG A 167 -11.97 27.53 -12.53
CA ARG A 167 -12.87 27.02 -13.57
C ARG A 167 -13.77 25.85 -13.11
N ALA A 168 -13.71 25.46 -11.84
CA ALA A 168 -14.40 24.29 -11.27
C ALA A 168 -14.16 22.97 -12.02
N ARG A 169 -12.91 22.72 -12.42
CA ARG A 169 -12.45 21.48 -13.07
C ARG A 169 -11.86 20.48 -12.06
N ILE A 170 -12.54 20.29 -10.94
CA ILE A 170 -12.17 19.36 -9.86
C ILE A 170 -13.32 18.37 -9.68
N SER A 171 -13.03 17.10 -9.35
CA SER A 171 -14.09 16.15 -8.95
C SER A 171 -14.86 16.71 -7.74
N SER A 172 -16.19 16.73 -7.84
CA SER A 172 -17.09 17.13 -6.74
C SER A 172 -16.81 16.28 -5.51
N ASN A 173 -16.64 14.98 -5.70
CA ASN A 173 -16.56 14.00 -4.62
C ASN A 173 -15.22 14.10 -3.88
N GLY A 174 -14.15 14.54 -4.57
CA GLY A 174 -12.89 14.93 -3.93
C GLY A 174 -13.04 16.14 -3.02
N LEU A 175 -13.82 17.16 -3.42
CA LEU A 175 -14.13 18.32 -2.57
C LEU A 175 -15.06 17.97 -1.41
N GLU A 176 -16.01 17.05 -1.59
CA GLU A 176 -16.88 16.57 -0.51
C GLU A 176 -16.11 15.72 0.49
N ALA A 177 -15.25 14.79 0.05
CA ALA A 177 -14.35 14.03 0.90
C ALA A 177 -13.48 14.94 1.79
N ILE A 178 -12.89 16.01 1.21
CA ILE A 178 -12.16 17.02 1.98
C ILE A 178 -13.07 17.73 2.99
N ALA A 179 -14.30 18.07 2.62
CA ALA A 179 -15.25 18.66 3.55
C ALA A 179 -15.54 17.72 4.73
N MET A 180 -15.67 16.41 4.51
CA MET A 180 -15.86 15.43 5.59
C MET A 180 -14.63 15.35 6.52
N TRP A 181 -13.42 15.30 5.97
CA TRP A 181 -12.18 15.41 6.75
C TRP A 181 -12.10 16.67 7.61
N ILE A 182 -12.56 17.81 7.08
CA ILE A 182 -12.58 19.08 7.81
C ILE A 182 -13.66 19.11 8.90
N LEU A 183 -14.84 18.53 8.64
CA LEU A 183 -15.96 18.51 9.56
C LEU A 183 -15.67 17.57 10.74
N TYR A 184 -15.22 16.34 10.47
CA TYR A 184 -15.03 15.32 11.51
C TYR A 184 -13.62 15.28 12.09
N ALA A 185 -12.57 15.66 11.34
CA ALA A 185 -11.17 15.61 11.78
C ALA A 185 -10.40 16.94 11.75
N GLY A 186 -11.06 18.06 11.44
CA GLY A 186 -10.40 19.36 11.25
C GLY A 186 -9.50 19.82 12.42
N GLU A 187 -9.84 19.47 13.67
CA GLU A 187 -8.98 19.78 14.83
C GLU A 187 -7.72 18.91 14.90
N ALA A 188 -7.83 17.62 14.60
CA ALA A 188 -6.68 16.71 14.54
C ALA A 188 -5.73 17.10 13.40
N LEU A 189 -6.24 17.26 12.18
CA LEU A 189 -5.45 17.70 11.02
C LEU A 189 -4.79 19.07 11.25
N ARG A 190 -5.45 19.99 11.97
CA ARG A 190 -4.85 21.26 12.38
C ARG A 190 -3.75 21.09 13.45
N ALA A 191 -3.87 20.12 14.35
CA ALA A 191 -2.82 19.79 15.32
C ALA A 191 -1.59 19.17 14.62
N HIS A 192 -1.78 18.21 13.71
CA HIS A 192 -0.71 17.66 12.86
C HIS A 192 0.01 18.78 12.07
N SER A 193 -0.74 19.75 11.53
CA SER A 193 -0.20 20.92 10.81
C SER A 193 0.60 21.89 11.69
N LYS A 194 0.25 22.05 12.96
CA LYS A 194 1.03 22.86 13.92
C LYS A 194 2.29 22.13 14.40
N ASN A 195 2.19 20.81 14.56
CA ASN A 195 3.25 19.98 15.10
C ASN A 195 4.29 19.57 14.04
N GLY A 196 4.01 19.83 12.75
CA GLY A 196 4.89 19.46 11.65
C GLY A 196 4.93 17.96 11.40
N LEU A 197 3.78 17.25 11.47
CA LEU A 197 3.76 15.80 11.25
C LEU A 197 4.23 15.49 9.83
N THR A 198 5.36 14.78 9.75
CA THR A 198 5.94 14.25 8.52
C THR A 198 5.65 12.76 8.39
N TYR A 199 5.69 12.29 7.15
CA TYR A 199 5.65 10.89 6.75
C TYR A 199 6.92 10.54 5.96
N GLY A 200 7.10 9.27 5.60
CA GLY A 200 8.22 8.84 4.75
C GLY A 200 8.33 9.63 3.45
N ASP A 201 9.57 9.79 2.95
CA ASP A 201 9.94 10.84 2.00
C ASP A 201 9.08 10.93 0.74
N ARG A 202 8.59 9.79 0.23
CA ARG A 202 7.76 9.71 -0.98
C ARG A 202 6.26 9.93 -0.76
N VAL A 203 5.71 9.48 0.37
CA VAL A 203 4.25 9.58 0.62
C VAL A 203 3.83 10.98 1.07
N GLY A 204 4.74 11.74 1.68
CA GLY A 204 4.53 13.07 2.26
C GLY A 204 4.49 14.25 1.27
N ILE A 205 4.89 14.06 0.01
CA ILE A 205 5.24 15.16 -0.91
C ILE A 205 4.06 16.06 -1.35
N PRO A 206 4.34 17.30 -1.83
CA PRO A 206 3.34 18.17 -2.44
C PRO A 206 2.85 17.67 -3.80
N GLY A 207 1.64 18.06 -4.17
CA GLY A 207 1.06 17.89 -5.51
C GLY A 207 1.23 19.11 -6.42
N GLY A 208 0.97 18.90 -7.71
CA GLY A 208 0.90 19.95 -8.74
C GLY A 208 2.05 20.97 -8.71
N GLU A 209 1.71 22.26 -8.78
CA GLU A 209 2.65 23.40 -8.80
C GLU A 209 3.54 23.52 -7.54
N PHE A 210 3.21 22.80 -6.47
CA PHE A 210 3.98 22.79 -5.23
C PHE A 210 5.09 21.75 -5.21
N LYS A 211 5.01 20.69 -6.02
CA LYS A 211 5.92 19.54 -5.96
C LYS A 211 7.40 19.92 -6.03
N ASP A 212 7.75 20.79 -6.99
CA ASP A 212 9.13 21.20 -7.25
C ASP A 212 9.49 22.53 -6.57
N THR A 213 8.52 23.18 -5.90
CA THR A 213 8.71 24.50 -5.26
C THR A 213 8.67 24.43 -3.73
N ARG A 214 8.29 23.29 -3.14
CA ARG A 214 8.09 23.08 -1.70
C ARG A 214 8.72 21.77 -1.23
N ASP A 215 9.42 21.83 -0.11
CA ASP A 215 10.12 20.71 0.52
C ASP A 215 9.22 19.84 1.43
N TRP A 216 7.92 20.13 1.51
CA TRP A 216 7.00 19.54 2.48
C TRP A 216 7.00 18.01 2.46
N ARG A 217 7.09 17.40 3.65
CA ARG A 217 7.03 15.93 3.88
C ARG A 217 5.78 15.47 4.65
N GLY A 218 4.74 16.30 4.68
CA GLY A 218 3.52 16.00 5.45
C GLY A 218 2.69 17.24 5.74
N PHE A 219 2.08 17.29 6.92
CA PHE A 219 1.32 18.41 7.43
C PHE A 219 2.23 19.52 8.00
N ASN A 220 2.01 20.76 7.57
CA ASN A 220 2.64 21.94 8.15
C ASN A 220 1.73 23.18 8.02
N GLU A 221 2.05 24.26 8.74
CA GLU A 221 1.21 25.47 8.79
C GLU A 221 1.06 26.20 7.43
N GLU A 222 2.08 26.15 6.56
CA GLU A 222 2.03 26.80 5.24
C GLU A 222 1.15 26.03 4.26
N ARG A 223 1.38 24.72 4.16
CA ARG A 223 0.57 23.78 3.35
C ARG A 223 -0.91 23.85 3.74
N TRP A 224 -1.18 23.84 5.05
CA TRP A 224 -2.53 24.06 5.59
C TRP A 224 -3.11 25.43 5.18
N GLY A 225 -2.30 26.49 5.20
CA GLY A 225 -2.70 27.82 4.71
C GLY A 225 -3.11 27.83 3.24
N ILE A 226 -2.39 27.08 2.38
CA ILE A 226 -2.67 26.96 0.95
C ILE A 226 -3.94 26.14 0.68
N TRP A 227 -4.16 25.03 1.41
CA TRP A 227 -5.44 24.32 1.37
C TRP A 227 -6.61 25.20 1.79
N LEU A 228 -6.46 25.98 2.87
CA LEU A 228 -7.46 26.96 3.32
C LEU A 228 -7.76 28.04 2.27
N GLU A 229 -6.78 28.45 1.47
CA GLU A 229 -6.98 29.41 0.38
C GLU A 229 -7.71 28.77 -0.80
N ARG A 230 -7.22 27.63 -1.30
CA ARG A 230 -7.82 26.93 -2.45
C ARG A 230 -9.26 26.45 -2.18
N LEU A 231 -9.59 26.03 -0.96
CA LEU A 231 -10.96 25.72 -0.54
C LEU A 231 -11.89 26.96 -0.54
N ARG A 232 -11.36 28.16 -0.27
CA ARG A 232 -12.12 29.42 -0.38
C ARG A 232 -12.29 29.85 -1.85
N LEU A 233 -11.41 29.42 -2.76
CA LEU A 233 -11.58 29.64 -4.19
C LEU A 233 -12.73 28.77 -4.74
N THR A 234 -12.78 27.47 -4.45
CA THR A 234 -13.90 26.61 -4.89
C THR A 234 -15.25 27.13 -4.39
N GLN A 235 -15.33 27.56 -3.12
CA GLN A 235 -16.54 28.17 -2.56
C GLN A 235 -16.98 29.45 -3.30
N ARG A 236 -16.05 30.26 -3.83
CA ARG A 236 -16.39 31.45 -4.63
C ARG A 236 -16.96 31.08 -6.00
N VAL A 237 -16.45 30.02 -6.62
CA VAL A 237 -16.90 29.59 -7.96
C VAL A 237 -18.32 29.01 -7.91
N SER A 238 -18.66 28.16 -6.94
CA SER A 238 -20.04 27.65 -6.78
C SER A 238 -21.05 28.78 -6.48
N HIS A 239 -20.63 29.80 -5.71
CA HIS A 239 -21.42 31.01 -5.48
C HIS A 239 -21.66 31.85 -6.74
N LEU A 240 -20.81 31.75 -7.78
CA LEU A 240 -20.97 32.42 -9.07
C LEU A 240 -21.78 31.58 -10.06
N SER A 241 -21.54 30.26 -10.13
CA SER A 241 -22.36 29.29 -10.90
C SER A 241 -23.85 29.51 -10.61
N ARG A 242 -24.20 29.54 -9.31
CA ARG A 242 -25.57 29.73 -8.79
C ARG A 242 -26.17 31.13 -9.04
N ARG A 243 -25.47 32.03 -9.73
CA ARG A 243 -25.95 33.33 -10.23
C ARG A 243 -26.15 33.37 -11.76
N GLY A 244 -25.99 32.24 -12.45
CA GLY A 244 -26.47 32.07 -13.83
C GLY A 244 -25.44 32.34 -14.94
N THR A 245 -24.14 32.32 -14.65
CA THR A 245 -23.08 32.50 -15.67
C THR A 245 -22.38 31.21 -16.10
N PHE A 246 -22.54 30.12 -15.36
CA PHE A 246 -22.04 28.78 -15.72
C PHE A 246 -23.11 27.71 -15.39
N HIS A 247 -22.99 26.54 -15.99
CA HIS A 247 -23.76 25.34 -15.62
C HIS A 247 -22.78 24.26 -15.15
N MET A 248 -22.87 23.87 -13.88
CA MET A 248 -22.39 22.57 -13.42
C MET A 248 -23.59 21.61 -13.35
N MET A 249 -23.38 20.33 -13.65
CA MET A 249 -24.48 19.36 -13.61
C MET A 249 -24.69 18.83 -12.18
N GLY A 250 -25.74 19.34 -11.53
CA GLY A 250 -26.61 18.54 -10.67
C GLY A 250 -26.07 17.82 -9.43
N HIS A 251 -25.40 18.51 -8.49
CA HIS A 251 -25.44 18.19 -7.03
C HIS A 251 -25.26 19.47 -6.15
N ASP A 252 -25.53 20.63 -6.73
CA ASP A 252 -24.95 21.94 -6.35
C ASP A 252 -25.41 22.53 -4.99
N SER A 253 -26.45 21.97 -4.37
CA SER A 253 -27.00 22.45 -3.08
C SER A 253 -26.21 21.98 -1.87
N GLU A 254 -25.79 20.72 -1.85
CA GLU A 254 -25.26 20.03 -0.67
C GLU A 254 -23.75 20.22 -0.58
N LEU A 255 -22.98 20.02 -1.67
CA LEU A 255 -21.59 20.47 -1.80
C LEU A 255 -21.40 21.92 -1.32
N THR A 256 -22.28 22.83 -1.76
CA THR A 256 -22.25 24.26 -1.37
C THR A 256 -22.55 24.47 0.13
N LEU A 257 -23.27 23.56 0.79
CA LEU A 257 -23.53 23.62 2.23
C LEU A 257 -22.36 23.00 3.02
N SER A 258 -21.89 21.82 2.62
CA SER A 258 -20.74 21.13 3.22
C SER A 258 -19.47 21.98 3.16
N LEU A 259 -19.14 22.59 2.01
CA LEU A 259 -18.00 23.52 1.89
C LEU A 259 -18.14 24.76 2.79
N LYS A 260 -19.36 25.28 3.01
CA LYS A 260 -19.60 26.39 3.95
C LYS A 260 -19.42 25.95 5.40
N LEU A 261 -19.98 24.80 5.78
CA LEU A 261 -19.87 24.26 7.14
C LEU A 261 -18.41 23.93 7.46
N ALA A 262 -17.70 23.27 6.55
CA ALA A 262 -16.26 23.01 6.63
C ALA A 262 -15.46 24.31 6.79
N THR A 263 -15.67 25.30 5.91
CA THR A 263 -14.98 26.60 5.98
C THR A 263 -15.32 27.38 7.27
N HIS A 264 -16.53 27.24 7.80
CA HIS A 264 -16.95 27.83 9.07
C HIS A 264 -16.32 27.13 10.28
N HIS A 265 -16.23 25.80 10.26
CA HIS A 265 -15.55 24.99 11.27
C HIS A 265 -14.06 25.35 11.34
N LEU A 266 -13.41 25.49 10.18
CA LEU A 266 -12.02 25.98 10.05
C LEU A 266 -11.84 27.41 10.57
N TYR A 267 -12.81 28.29 10.34
CA TYR A 267 -12.79 29.65 10.87
C TYR A 267 -12.89 29.65 12.41
N ILE A 268 -13.81 28.87 12.99
CA ILE A 268 -13.98 28.74 14.44
C ILE A 268 -12.68 28.20 15.07
N THR A 269 -12.22 27.02 14.65
CA THR A 269 -11.03 26.33 15.21
C THR A 269 -9.75 27.17 15.09
N THR A 270 -9.62 27.98 14.04
CA THR A 270 -8.48 28.91 13.85
C THR A 270 -8.61 30.20 14.68
N TYR A 271 -9.82 30.72 14.88
CA TYR A 271 -10.05 32.04 15.49
C TYR A 271 -10.27 32.00 17.01
N THR A 272 -10.94 30.97 17.55
CA THR A 272 -11.23 30.88 19.00
C THR A 272 -9.95 30.79 19.83
N ARG A 273 -8.97 29.98 19.41
CA ARG A 273 -7.68 29.86 20.12
C ARG A 273 -6.86 31.16 20.16
N ARG A 274 -7.10 32.14 19.27
CA ARG A 274 -6.50 33.49 19.38
C ARG A 274 -7.10 34.34 20.52
N ARG A 275 -8.13 33.86 21.23
CA ARG A 275 -8.76 34.55 22.38
C ARG A 275 -8.80 33.76 23.69
N GLY A 276 -7.87 32.82 23.87
CA GLY A 276 -7.30 32.49 25.19
C GLY A 276 -8.01 31.43 26.05
N ARG A 277 -7.19 30.70 26.81
CA ARG A 277 -7.53 29.75 27.88
C ARG A 277 -8.60 28.69 27.57
N LEU A 278 -8.15 27.60 26.95
CA LEU A 278 -8.29 26.25 27.54
C LEU A 278 -7.34 25.31 26.80
N GLU A 279 -6.27 24.86 27.47
CA GLU A 279 -5.40 23.79 26.97
C GLU A 279 -4.60 23.20 28.15
N THR A 280 -5.04 22.03 28.62
CA THR A 280 -4.10 20.99 29.06
C THR A 280 -3.24 20.68 27.84
N PRO A 281 -1.90 20.60 27.92
CA PRO A 281 -1.10 20.26 26.75
C PRO A 281 -1.54 18.91 26.21
N LEU A 282 -1.75 18.84 24.89
CA LEU A 282 -1.76 17.57 24.17
C LEU A 282 -0.34 17.00 24.24
N THR A 283 -0.06 16.25 25.30
CA THR A 283 1.10 15.35 25.37
C THR A 283 1.11 14.51 24.10
N ALA A 284 2.28 14.31 23.52
CA ALA A 284 2.44 13.65 22.22
C ALA A 284 1.55 12.40 22.14
N MET A 285 0.73 12.32 21.09
CA MET A 285 0.02 11.07 20.80
C MET A 285 1.09 9.97 20.63
N PRO A 286 0.83 8.72 21.06
CA PRO A 286 1.72 7.62 20.73
C PRO A 286 1.97 7.62 19.22
N LYS A 287 3.19 7.26 18.80
CA LYS A 287 3.49 7.13 17.38
C LYS A 287 2.48 6.14 16.77
N PRO A 288 1.91 6.42 15.59
CA PRO A 288 0.84 5.59 15.04
C PRO A 288 1.33 4.15 14.86
N PRO A 289 0.51 3.14 15.21
CA PRO A 289 0.68 1.79 14.72
C PRO A 289 0.77 1.80 13.20
N PHE A 290 1.86 1.21 12.72
CA PHE A 290 2.18 0.62 11.41
C PHE A 290 1.78 1.25 10.06
N LEU A 291 0.86 2.22 9.94
CA LEU A 291 0.39 2.71 8.63
C LEU A 291 1.53 3.07 7.67
N PHE A 292 2.40 4.04 7.99
CA PHE A 292 3.57 4.38 7.15
C PHE A 292 4.76 4.95 7.96
N ASN A 293 5.38 4.13 8.82
CA ASN A 293 6.62 4.47 9.53
C ASN A 293 7.81 3.66 8.98
N PRO A 294 8.75 4.25 8.21
CA PRO A 294 9.89 3.51 7.66
C PRO A 294 11.00 3.29 8.71
N SER A 295 10.90 2.23 9.53
CA SER A 295 12.01 1.49 10.19
C SER A 295 11.64 0.50 11.36
N PRO A 296 10.41 0.00 11.58
CA PRO A 296 10.22 -1.17 12.46
C PRO A 296 10.84 -2.46 11.89
N TRP A 297 10.81 -2.62 10.57
CA TRP A 297 11.01 -3.90 9.89
C TRP A 297 12.38 -4.56 10.15
N LYS A 298 13.47 -3.79 10.23
CA LYS A 298 14.82 -4.32 10.53
C LYS A 298 14.94 -4.93 11.94
N ALA A 299 14.04 -4.58 12.87
CA ALA A 299 14.01 -5.13 14.24
C ALA A 299 13.08 -6.36 14.40
N VAL A 300 12.14 -6.56 13.47
CA VAL A 300 11.27 -7.77 13.44
C VAL A 300 11.92 -8.85 12.58
N ALA A 301 12.44 -8.51 11.40
CA ALA A 301 13.12 -9.44 10.50
C ALA A 301 14.32 -10.14 11.16
N SER A 302 15.06 -9.44 12.03
CA SER A 302 16.16 -10.02 12.81
C SER A 302 15.74 -11.13 13.79
N GLN A 303 14.44 -11.36 14.01
CA GLN A 303 13.91 -12.38 14.90
C GLN A 303 13.34 -13.61 14.15
N SER A 304 13.11 -13.52 12.84
CA SER A 304 12.62 -14.64 12.02
C SER A 304 13.72 -15.69 11.81
N PRO A 305 13.50 -16.98 12.17
CA PRO A 305 14.47 -18.04 11.94
C PRO A 305 14.82 -18.25 10.47
N ILE A 306 13.89 -17.97 9.54
CA ILE A 306 14.10 -18.13 8.10
C ILE A 306 14.91 -16.96 7.53
N HIS A 307 14.61 -15.72 7.95
CA HIS A 307 15.44 -14.57 7.60
C HIS A 307 16.88 -14.76 8.10
N GLN A 308 17.06 -15.25 9.34
CA GLN A 308 18.38 -15.62 9.88
C GLN A 308 19.06 -16.73 9.06
N ALA A 309 18.34 -17.79 8.67
CA ALA A 309 18.89 -18.87 7.86
C ALA A 309 19.34 -18.41 6.47
N CYS A 310 18.56 -17.55 5.82
CA CYS A 310 18.89 -16.93 4.53
C CYS A 310 20.19 -16.13 4.60
N LEU A 311 20.33 -15.26 5.61
CA LEU A 311 21.56 -14.50 5.83
C LEU A 311 22.75 -15.41 6.21
N ALA A 312 22.52 -16.46 7.00
CA ALA A 312 23.55 -17.42 7.38
C ALA A 312 24.09 -18.21 6.16
N VAL A 313 23.24 -18.54 5.18
CA VAL A 313 23.65 -19.13 3.90
C VAL A 313 24.43 -18.12 3.03
N VAL A 314 24.00 -16.87 2.96
CA VAL A 314 24.70 -15.78 2.24
C VAL A 314 26.12 -15.54 2.77
N ASP A 315 26.32 -15.59 4.09
CA ASP A 315 27.64 -15.47 4.71
C ASP A 315 28.38 -16.83 4.85
N GLY A 316 27.83 -17.92 4.31
CA GLY A 316 28.47 -19.25 4.27
C GLY A 316 28.63 -19.93 5.63
N THR A 317 27.81 -19.55 6.61
CA THR A 317 27.78 -20.09 7.99
C THR A 317 26.72 -21.16 8.22
N LEU A 318 25.74 -21.26 7.32
CA LEU A 318 24.77 -22.35 7.21
C LEU A 318 24.90 -22.97 5.81
N ALA A 319 24.74 -24.29 5.67
CA ALA A 319 24.74 -24.91 4.34
C ALA A 319 23.40 -24.66 3.64
N LEU A 320 23.43 -24.53 2.31
CA LEU A 320 22.23 -24.29 1.50
C LEU A 320 21.16 -25.37 1.72
N SER A 321 21.59 -26.65 1.81
CA SER A 321 20.72 -27.79 2.13
C SER A 321 19.93 -27.58 3.42
N ASP A 322 20.53 -26.95 4.42
CA ASP A 322 20.00 -26.89 5.76
C ASP A 322 18.95 -25.77 5.86
N CYS A 323 19.18 -24.64 5.17
CA CYS A 323 18.18 -23.58 5.00
C CYS A 323 16.98 -24.05 4.15
N VAL A 324 17.24 -24.78 3.06
CA VAL A 324 16.20 -25.39 2.21
C VAL A 324 15.34 -26.36 3.04
N GLN A 325 15.97 -27.22 3.84
CA GLN A 325 15.24 -28.15 4.73
C GLN A 325 14.53 -27.44 5.89
N GLN A 326 15.07 -26.33 6.42
CA GLN A 326 14.40 -25.55 7.48
C GLN A 326 13.11 -24.89 6.97
N PHE A 327 13.12 -24.32 5.76
CA PHE A 327 11.90 -23.85 5.10
C PHE A 327 10.95 -25.03 4.85
N TYR A 328 11.41 -26.03 4.09
CA TYR A 328 10.56 -27.10 3.59
C TYR A 328 9.91 -27.93 4.71
N THR A 329 10.67 -28.28 5.74
CA THR A 329 10.15 -29.06 6.89
C THR A 329 9.01 -28.32 7.58
N THR A 330 9.10 -26.99 7.73
CA THR A 330 8.07 -26.19 8.39
C THR A 330 6.73 -26.28 7.66
N ILE A 331 6.70 -25.99 6.35
CA ILE A 331 5.47 -26.04 5.54
C ILE A 331 4.98 -27.48 5.34
N ARG A 332 5.90 -28.42 5.15
CA ARG A 332 5.58 -29.85 4.95
C ARG A 332 4.93 -30.46 6.19
N GLU A 333 5.47 -30.23 7.38
CA GLU A 333 4.92 -30.81 8.62
C GLU A 333 3.57 -30.18 8.98
N ASP A 334 3.38 -28.89 8.72
CA ASP A 334 2.10 -28.20 8.91
C ASP A 334 1.01 -28.76 7.97
N TRP A 335 1.31 -28.89 6.67
CA TRP A 335 0.40 -29.50 5.69
C TRP A 335 0.13 -30.98 5.96
N GLU A 336 1.16 -31.80 6.17
CA GLU A 336 1.00 -33.23 6.44
C GLU A 336 0.13 -33.51 7.68
N GLN A 337 0.13 -32.61 8.67
CA GLN A 337 -0.72 -32.72 9.86
C GLN A 337 -2.16 -32.22 9.66
N SER A 338 -2.35 -31.13 8.92
CA SER A 338 -3.65 -30.41 8.87
C SER A 338 -4.45 -30.59 7.58
N GLY A 339 -3.78 -30.66 6.43
CA GLY A 339 -4.43 -30.51 5.11
C GLY A 339 -5.04 -29.12 4.84
N ASP A 340 -4.78 -28.16 5.73
CA ASP A 340 -5.36 -26.82 5.75
C ASP A 340 -4.62 -25.92 4.74
N GLU A 341 -5.38 -25.31 3.83
CA GLU A 341 -4.87 -24.46 2.75
C GLU A 341 -4.65 -23.02 3.24
N GLU A 342 -5.41 -22.52 4.21
CA GLU A 342 -5.33 -21.16 4.75
C GLU A 342 -4.16 -21.02 5.75
N ASN A 343 -4.00 -22.00 6.64
CA ASN A 343 -2.84 -22.07 7.55
C ASN A 343 -1.52 -22.25 6.76
N ALA A 344 -1.53 -23.09 5.72
CA ALA A 344 -0.38 -23.27 4.84
C ALA A 344 -0.07 -22.01 4.01
N GLU A 345 -1.10 -21.26 3.58
CA GLU A 345 -0.95 -19.97 2.92
C GLU A 345 -0.28 -18.94 3.83
N GLY A 346 -0.81 -18.71 5.04
CA GLY A 346 -0.25 -17.75 5.99
C GLY A 346 1.21 -18.05 6.37
N HIS A 347 1.53 -19.34 6.57
CA HIS A 347 2.90 -19.78 6.78
C HIS A 347 3.79 -19.56 5.55
N LEU A 348 3.34 -19.87 4.32
CA LEU A 348 4.10 -19.58 3.10
C LEU A 348 4.34 -18.09 2.92
N TRP A 349 3.30 -17.27 3.07
CA TRP A 349 3.35 -15.82 2.83
C TRP A 349 4.37 -15.12 3.71
N ALA A 350 4.30 -15.38 5.02
CA ALA A 350 5.27 -14.87 5.98
C ALA A 350 6.68 -15.36 5.65
N THR A 351 6.83 -16.62 5.23
CA THR A 351 8.14 -17.20 4.95
C THR A 351 8.77 -16.62 3.67
N TRP A 352 7.99 -16.43 2.61
CA TRP A 352 8.43 -15.75 1.39
C TRP A 352 8.83 -14.29 1.64
N ASP A 353 8.07 -13.56 2.45
CA ASP A 353 8.40 -12.17 2.82
C ASP A 353 9.71 -12.12 3.61
N TRP A 354 9.97 -13.06 4.52
CA TRP A 354 11.27 -13.17 5.19
C TRP A 354 12.43 -13.45 4.23
N MET A 355 12.23 -14.21 3.15
CA MET A 355 13.24 -14.41 2.10
C MET A 355 13.44 -13.15 1.24
N ALA A 356 12.36 -12.48 0.85
CA ALA A 356 12.40 -11.23 0.09
C ALA A 356 13.11 -10.11 0.87
N ARG A 357 12.82 -9.98 2.17
CA ARG A 357 13.53 -9.05 3.08
C ARG A 357 15.01 -9.41 3.27
N ALA A 358 15.33 -10.71 3.38
CA ALA A 358 16.73 -11.15 3.46
C ALA A 358 17.50 -10.81 2.16
N ALA A 359 16.86 -10.95 1.00
CA ALA A 359 17.41 -10.53 -0.27
C ALA A 359 17.60 -9.00 -0.36
N ALA A 360 16.61 -8.21 0.09
CA ALA A 360 16.69 -6.75 0.10
C ALA A 360 17.87 -6.23 0.95
N VAL A 361 18.15 -6.80 2.11
CA VAL A 361 19.33 -6.39 2.92
C VAL A 361 20.66 -7.02 2.46
N THR A 362 20.63 -7.97 1.52
CA THR A 362 21.82 -8.64 0.97
C THR A 362 22.35 -7.90 -0.26
N PRO A 363 23.62 -7.41 -0.26
CA PRO A 363 24.22 -6.78 -1.43
C PRO A 363 24.13 -7.65 -2.69
N HIS A 364 23.72 -7.05 -3.81
CA HIS A 364 23.30 -7.78 -5.00
C HIS A 364 24.33 -8.75 -5.63
N GLU A 365 25.63 -8.61 -5.35
CA GLU A 365 26.67 -9.56 -5.77
C GLU A 365 26.58 -10.87 -4.97
N LYS A 366 26.20 -10.78 -3.69
CA LYS A 366 26.13 -11.89 -2.73
C LYS A 366 24.84 -12.72 -2.81
N GLN A 367 23.83 -12.30 -3.56
CA GLN A 367 22.49 -12.93 -3.57
C GLN A 367 22.40 -14.31 -4.24
N GLY A 368 23.47 -14.80 -4.89
CA GLY A 368 23.49 -16.09 -5.59
C GLY A 368 22.89 -17.25 -4.77
N PRO A 369 23.37 -17.51 -3.54
CA PRO A 369 22.83 -18.56 -2.69
C PRO A 369 21.34 -18.43 -2.33
N LEU A 370 20.76 -17.22 -2.30
CA LEU A 370 19.32 -17.06 -2.05
C LEU A 370 18.48 -17.54 -3.25
N VAL A 371 18.95 -17.24 -4.46
CA VAL A 371 18.34 -17.72 -5.71
C VAL A 371 18.47 -19.25 -5.81
N GLU A 372 19.61 -19.80 -5.40
CA GLU A 372 19.84 -21.24 -5.31
C GLU A 372 18.94 -21.92 -4.24
N VAL A 373 18.63 -21.26 -3.11
CA VAL A 373 17.67 -21.79 -2.11
C VAL A 373 16.27 -21.90 -2.70
N VAL A 374 15.75 -20.86 -3.37
CA VAL A 374 14.39 -20.94 -3.98
C VAL A 374 14.36 -21.93 -5.15
N ALA A 375 15.43 -21.99 -5.96
CA ALA A 375 15.57 -23.02 -7.00
C ALA A 375 15.57 -24.44 -6.40
N ALA A 376 16.27 -24.66 -5.29
CA ALA A 376 16.30 -25.96 -4.61
C ALA A 376 14.96 -26.31 -3.96
N LEU A 377 14.22 -25.34 -3.40
CA LEU A 377 12.86 -25.55 -2.87
C LEU A 377 11.89 -25.99 -3.98
N LYS A 378 11.95 -25.36 -5.16
CA LYS A 378 11.11 -25.68 -6.33
C LYS A 378 11.24 -27.13 -6.81
N GLU A 379 12.42 -27.73 -6.63
CA GLU A 379 12.73 -29.12 -7.02
C GLU A 379 12.41 -30.17 -5.92
N LEU A 380 11.91 -29.75 -4.75
CA LEU A 380 11.44 -30.68 -3.71
C LEU A 380 10.05 -31.26 -4.05
N PRO A 381 9.74 -32.49 -3.61
CA PRO A 381 8.43 -33.08 -3.84
C PRO A 381 7.35 -32.32 -3.07
N SER A 382 6.19 -32.12 -3.69
CA SER A 382 4.98 -31.58 -3.05
C SER A 382 4.69 -32.33 -1.74
N PRO A 383 4.47 -31.64 -0.60
CA PRO A 383 3.88 -32.25 0.58
C PRO A 383 2.52 -32.92 0.26
N VAL A 384 2.13 -33.94 1.04
CA VAL A 384 0.89 -34.71 0.77
C VAL A 384 0.13 -34.98 2.07
N HIS A 385 -1.16 -34.66 2.10
CA HIS A 385 -2.06 -34.93 3.22
C HIS A 385 -3.26 -35.73 2.73
N ASP A 386 -3.52 -36.92 3.31
CA ASP A 386 -4.58 -37.86 2.93
C ASP A 386 -4.73 -38.15 1.40
N GLY A 387 -3.64 -37.96 0.65
CA GLY A 387 -3.59 -38.13 -0.80
C GLY A 387 -3.87 -36.87 -1.64
N LYS A 388 -4.16 -35.72 -1.01
CA LYS A 388 -4.13 -34.39 -1.63
C LYS A 388 -2.68 -33.89 -1.66
N GLU A 389 -2.16 -33.59 -2.85
CA GLU A 389 -0.88 -32.87 -2.99
C GLU A 389 -1.01 -31.41 -2.55
N PHE A 390 0.08 -30.82 -2.06
CA PHE A 390 0.15 -29.43 -1.65
C PHE A 390 -0.28 -28.48 -2.76
N THR A 391 -1.26 -27.62 -2.44
CA THR A 391 -1.75 -26.51 -3.26
C THR A 391 -2.12 -25.37 -2.33
N VAL A 392 -1.87 -24.14 -2.78
CA VAL A 392 -2.46 -22.90 -2.24
C VAL A 392 -2.88 -22.06 -3.45
N TRP A 393 -4.09 -21.48 -3.41
CA TRP A 393 -4.72 -20.76 -4.55
C TRP A 393 -4.84 -21.62 -5.82
N GLY A 394 -4.92 -22.94 -5.67
CA GLY A 394 -4.91 -23.88 -6.79
C GLY A 394 -3.54 -24.08 -7.48
N SER A 395 -2.46 -23.45 -7.00
CA SER A 395 -1.11 -23.60 -7.54
C SER A 395 -0.28 -24.60 -6.69
N PRO A 396 0.30 -25.64 -7.31
CA PRO A 396 1.04 -26.69 -6.60
C PRO A 396 2.46 -26.25 -6.22
N TRP A 397 3.07 -26.93 -5.25
CA TRP A 397 4.40 -26.59 -4.71
C TRP A 397 5.50 -26.19 -5.74
N PRO A 398 5.70 -26.89 -6.89
CA PRO A 398 6.73 -26.52 -7.88
C PRO A 398 6.46 -25.21 -8.65
N GLU A 399 5.27 -24.63 -8.54
CA GLU A 399 4.94 -23.31 -9.07
C GLU A 399 5.25 -22.17 -8.09
N LEU A 400 5.67 -22.49 -6.85
CA LEU A 400 5.95 -21.54 -5.76
C LEU A 400 4.71 -20.69 -5.38
N PRO A 401 3.63 -21.34 -4.89
CA PRO A 401 2.40 -20.65 -4.52
C PRO A 401 2.63 -19.48 -3.56
N VAL A 402 1.87 -18.41 -3.78
CA VAL A 402 1.95 -17.07 -3.14
C VAL A 402 3.32 -16.37 -3.15
N PHE A 403 4.39 -16.95 -3.71
CA PHE A 403 5.73 -16.32 -3.78
C PHE A 403 5.72 -15.01 -4.57
N GLY A 404 5.10 -15.01 -5.75
CA GLY A 404 4.98 -13.81 -6.59
C GLY A 404 4.15 -12.68 -5.94
N ALA A 405 3.16 -13.03 -5.12
CA ALA A 405 2.32 -12.08 -4.38
C ALA A 405 3.07 -11.49 -3.16
N SER A 406 3.70 -12.34 -2.34
CA SER A 406 4.55 -11.90 -1.23
C SER A 406 5.71 -11.02 -1.71
N MET A 407 6.39 -11.41 -2.81
CA MET A 407 7.40 -10.59 -3.48
C MET A 407 6.86 -9.23 -3.96
N ARG A 408 5.57 -9.13 -4.32
CA ARG A 408 4.93 -7.86 -4.71
C ARG A 408 4.76 -6.92 -3.51
N GLU A 409 4.39 -7.44 -2.35
CA GLU A 409 4.24 -6.66 -1.13
C GLU A 409 5.57 -6.11 -0.64
N THR A 410 6.59 -6.96 -0.49
CA THR A 410 7.92 -6.51 -0.05
C THR A 410 8.47 -5.45 -1.01
N TRP A 411 8.16 -5.55 -2.31
CA TRP A 411 8.54 -4.59 -3.36
C TRP A 411 7.86 -3.22 -3.22
N ASP A 412 6.58 -3.16 -2.88
CA ASP A 412 5.88 -1.88 -2.64
C ASP A 412 6.20 -1.26 -1.26
N GLN A 413 6.68 -2.06 -0.30
CA GLN A 413 7.12 -1.59 1.02
C GLN A 413 8.53 -0.98 1.03
N VAL A 414 9.40 -1.32 0.07
CA VAL A 414 10.81 -0.89 0.05
C VAL A 414 10.97 0.49 -0.62
N ASP A 415 11.62 1.41 0.09
CA ASP A 415 11.91 2.76 -0.41
C ASP A 415 12.97 2.74 -1.53
N GLN A 416 12.60 3.32 -2.67
CA GLN A 416 13.33 3.22 -3.93
C GLN A 416 14.64 4.03 -3.96
N GLU A 417 14.83 4.93 -2.98
CA GLU A 417 16.05 5.72 -2.81
C GLU A 417 17.12 5.00 -1.97
N THR A 418 16.86 3.75 -1.58
CA THR A 418 17.77 2.93 -0.76
C THR A 418 18.52 1.87 -1.56
N SER A 419 19.63 1.37 -1.04
CA SER A 419 20.28 0.16 -1.59
C SER A 419 19.40 -1.08 -1.48
N ASP A 420 18.48 -1.11 -0.52
CA ASP A 420 17.59 -2.25 -0.29
C ASP A 420 16.65 -2.48 -1.50
N TRP A 421 16.27 -1.39 -2.21
CA TRP A 421 15.55 -1.43 -3.49
C TRP A 421 16.37 -2.01 -4.64
N VAL A 422 17.63 -1.59 -4.78
CA VAL A 422 18.55 -2.07 -5.82
C VAL A 422 18.82 -3.57 -5.64
N ASN A 423 18.99 -3.99 -4.39
CA ASN A 423 19.13 -5.39 -4.01
C ASN A 423 17.86 -6.19 -4.35
N LEU A 424 16.66 -5.73 -3.99
CA LEU A 424 15.43 -6.46 -4.30
C LEU A 424 15.17 -6.56 -5.82
N ASN A 425 15.47 -5.50 -6.58
CA ASN A 425 15.46 -5.53 -8.05
C ASN A 425 16.45 -6.57 -8.61
N ALA A 426 17.64 -6.69 -8.02
CA ALA A 426 18.63 -7.69 -8.44
C ALA A 426 18.19 -9.12 -8.14
N TYR A 427 17.52 -9.35 -7.02
CA TYR A 427 17.00 -10.66 -6.66
C TYR A 427 15.91 -11.13 -7.64
N ALA A 428 14.93 -10.28 -7.92
CA ALA A 428 13.89 -10.51 -8.92
C ALA A 428 14.47 -10.75 -10.33
N ALA A 429 15.47 -9.96 -10.74
CA ALA A 429 16.17 -10.14 -12.01
C ALA A 429 16.92 -11.48 -12.08
N ARG A 430 17.61 -11.88 -11.01
CA ARG A 430 18.32 -13.17 -10.94
C ARG A 430 17.37 -14.36 -10.95
N LEU A 431 16.26 -14.33 -10.21
CA LEU A 431 15.22 -15.37 -10.21
C LEU A 431 14.64 -15.57 -11.63
N SER A 432 14.33 -14.45 -12.30
CA SER A 432 13.83 -14.44 -13.69
C SER A 432 14.85 -15.06 -14.65
N SER A 433 16.11 -14.64 -14.55
CA SER A 433 17.21 -15.11 -15.40
C SER A 433 17.52 -16.60 -15.20
N ALA A 434 17.46 -17.06 -13.95
CA ALA A 434 17.59 -18.46 -13.56
C ALA A 434 16.33 -19.32 -13.85
N LYS A 435 15.23 -18.70 -14.27
CA LYS A 435 13.92 -19.34 -14.56
C LYS A 435 13.29 -20.05 -13.34
N VAL A 436 13.55 -19.52 -12.15
CA VAL A 436 12.94 -20.01 -10.90
C VAL A 436 11.48 -19.53 -10.84
N ASP A 437 11.27 -18.23 -11.10
CA ASP A 437 9.98 -17.57 -11.26
C ASP A 437 10.16 -16.27 -12.09
N ASP A 438 9.11 -15.74 -12.69
CA ASP A 438 9.16 -14.68 -13.70
C ASP A 438 8.72 -13.29 -13.21
N PHE A 439 9.70 -12.49 -12.80
CA PHE A 439 9.50 -11.10 -12.40
C PHE A 439 9.79 -10.09 -13.53
N SER A 440 9.85 -10.50 -14.80
CA SER A 440 10.20 -9.59 -15.90
C SER A 440 9.28 -8.38 -16.05
N LEU A 441 8.01 -8.47 -15.61
CA LEU A 441 7.09 -7.33 -15.54
C LEU A 441 7.60 -6.23 -14.58
N TYR A 442 8.30 -6.60 -13.50
CA TYR A 442 8.92 -5.65 -12.57
C TYR A 442 10.06 -4.88 -13.24
N ALA A 443 10.76 -5.49 -14.21
CA ALA A 443 11.74 -4.78 -15.04
C ALA A 443 11.06 -3.63 -15.79
N ILE A 444 9.91 -3.90 -16.43
CA ILE A 444 9.12 -2.86 -17.11
C ILE A 444 8.71 -1.77 -16.11
N TRP A 445 8.27 -2.12 -14.91
CA TRP A 445 7.85 -1.11 -13.92
C TRP A 445 8.98 -0.23 -13.41
N THR A 446 10.14 -0.79 -13.02
CA THR A 446 11.32 -0.03 -12.60
C THR A 446 11.86 0.83 -13.73
N ILE A 447 12.08 0.25 -14.92
CA ILE A 447 12.66 0.96 -16.07
C ILE A 447 11.69 2.04 -16.59
N ARG A 448 10.36 1.81 -16.54
CA ARG A 448 9.32 2.83 -16.81
C ARG A 448 9.38 3.99 -15.82
N GLY A 449 9.43 3.71 -14.52
CA GLY A 449 9.47 4.72 -13.46
C GLY A 449 10.66 5.68 -13.61
N VAL A 450 11.80 5.15 -14.06
CA VAL A 450 13.01 5.93 -14.33
C VAL A 450 12.94 6.65 -15.70
N PHE A 451 12.78 5.88 -16.79
CA PHE A 451 13.07 6.33 -18.15
C PHE A 451 11.86 6.58 -19.05
N GLU A 452 10.62 6.42 -18.56
CA GLU A 452 9.41 6.70 -19.35
C GLU A 452 8.45 7.68 -18.66
N GLU A 453 8.40 7.70 -17.33
CA GLU A 453 7.72 8.77 -16.60
C GLU A 453 8.41 10.13 -16.79
N ASN A 454 9.74 10.13 -16.96
CA ASN A 454 10.58 11.31 -17.13
C ASN A 454 11.04 11.43 -18.59
N GLY A 455 10.95 12.63 -19.17
CA GLY A 455 11.46 12.92 -20.50
C GLY A 455 12.96 13.25 -20.51
N PRO A 456 13.54 13.50 -21.70
CA PRO A 456 14.97 13.84 -21.84
C PRO A 456 15.39 15.11 -21.08
N ASN A 457 14.47 16.07 -20.89
CA ASN A 457 14.75 17.30 -20.15
C ASN A 457 14.82 17.03 -18.66
N GLU A 458 13.89 16.25 -18.13
CA GLU A 458 13.78 15.88 -16.73
C GLU A 458 15.00 15.04 -16.32
N LEU A 459 15.38 14.05 -17.12
CA LEU A 459 16.57 13.19 -16.94
C LEU A 459 17.91 13.95 -16.96
N THR A 460 17.95 15.15 -17.56
CA THR A 460 19.13 16.02 -17.60
C THR A 460 19.04 17.23 -16.67
N SER A 461 18.01 17.29 -15.81
CA SER A 461 17.76 18.37 -14.86
C SER A 461 18.09 18.00 -13.40
N SER A 462 17.82 18.92 -12.47
CA SER A 462 17.80 18.66 -11.03
C SER A 462 16.74 17.65 -10.61
N ASN A 463 15.69 17.47 -11.42
CA ASN A 463 14.50 16.66 -11.10
C ASN A 463 14.60 15.24 -11.67
N ARG A 464 15.81 14.82 -12.07
CA ARG A 464 16.14 13.47 -12.52
C ARG A 464 15.94 12.42 -11.40
N PRO A 465 15.70 11.14 -11.73
CA PRO A 465 15.66 10.03 -10.76
C PRO A 465 16.90 9.96 -9.87
N SER A 466 16.74 9.42 -8.66
CA SER A 466 17.81 9.23 -7.69
C SER A 466 18.87 8.22 -8.18
N PRO A 467 20.10 8.25 -7.63
CA PRO A 467 21.13 7.25 -7.96
C PRO A 467 20.68 5.81 -7.75
N LYS A 468 19.84 5.52 -6.74
CA LYS A 468 19.35 4.15 -6.45
C LYS A 468 18.22 3.72 -7.38
N GLU A 469 17.36 4.62 -7.83
CA GLU A 469 16.41 4.31 -8.91
C GLU A 469 17.15 4.01 -10.23
N LEU A 470 18.18 4.80 -10.56
CA LEU A 470 19.04 4.58 -11.73
C LEU A 470 19.78 3.23 -11.66
N GLU A 471 20.38 2.91 -10.52
CA GLU A 471 21.05 1.62 -10.29
C GLU A 471 20.08 0.43 -10.39
N ALA A 472 18.88 0.53 -9.81
CA ALA A 472 17.87 -0.52 -9.91
C ALA A 472 17.43 -0.78 -11.35
N ALA A 473 17.28 0.26 -12.18
CA ALA A 473 16.98 0.10 -13.61
C ALA A 473 18.15 -0.53 -14.38
N ALA A 474 19.41 -0.19 -14.06
CA ALA A 474 20.60 -0.80 -14.67
C ALA A 474 20.79 -2.27 -14.26
N ILE A 475 20.45 -2.62 -13.01
CA ILE A 475 20.54 -3.96 -12.44
C ILE A 475 19.77 -5.02 -13.25
N TRP A 476 18.61 -4.66 -13.80
CA TRP A 476 17.82 -5.56 -14.64
C TRP A 476 18.57 -6.02 -15.89
N PHE A 477 19.37 -5.14 -16.50
CA PHE A 477 20.22 -5.52 -17.64
C PHE A 477 21.44 -6.32 -17.19
N ARG A 478 22.04 -5.99 -16.04
CA ARG A 478 23.20 -6.72 -15.49
C ARG A 478 22.91 -8.19 -15.16
N TYR A 479 21.72 -8.52 -14.63
CA TYR A 479 21.39 -9.90 -14.24
C TYR A 479 20.38 -10.61 -15.16
N ALA A 480 19.57 -9.88 -15.92
CA ALA A 480 18.56 -10.45 -16.82
C ALA A 480 18.65 -9.94 -18.28
N GLY A 481 19.73 -9.27 -18.69
CA GLY A 481 19.88 -8.67 -20.02
C GLY A 481 19.57 -9.62 -21.18
N GLU A 482 20.11 -10.84 -21.17
CA GLU A 482 19.84 -11.86 -22.21
C GLU A 482 18.36 -12.30 -22.24
N LEU A 483 17.71 -12.39 -21.07
CA LEU A 483 16.30 -12.70 -20.95
C LEU A 483 15.44 -11.57 -21.52
N LEU A 484 15.65 -10.33 -21.05
CA LEU A 484 14.91 -9.16 -21.50
C LEU A 484 15.13 -8.91 -23.00
N HIS A 485 16.32 -9.20 -23.52
CA HIS A 485 16.60 -9.18 -24.94
C HIS A 485 15.81 -10.25 -25.73
N THR A 486 15.73 -11.46 -25.21
CA THR A 486 14.92 -12.54 -25.81
C THR A 486 13.45 -12.10 -25.89
N ARG A 487 12.89 -11.53 -24.81
CA ARG A 487 11.53 -11.00 -24.78
C ARG A 487 11.31 -9.83 -25.73
N LYS A 488 12.29 -8.92 -25.88
CA LYS A 488 12.30 -7.82 -26.87
C LYS A 488 12.16 -8.37 -28.30
N LYS A 489 12.98 -9.37 -28.63
CA LYS A 489 13.04 -10.00 -29.95
C LYS A 489 11.75 -10.77 -30.28
N ASP A 490 11.23 -11.52 -29.30
CA ASP A 490 10.01 -12.32 -29.44
C ASP A 490 8.73 -11.46 -29.29
N ARG A 491 8.90 -10.16 -28.97
CA ARG A 491 7.85 -9.13 -28.83
C ARG A 491 6.81 -9.46 -27.75
N GLU A 492 7.29 -9.95 -26.62
CA GLU A 492 6.43 -10.41 -25.54
C GLU A 492 5.54 -9.28 -24.97
N THR A 493 4.25 -9.56 -24.85
CA THR A 493 3.23 -8.63 -24.33
C THR A 493 2.51 -9.21 -23.13
N PHE A 494 2.34 -8.37 -22.11
CA PHE A 494 1.49 -8.64 -20.96
C PHE A 494 0.03 -8.26 -21.27
N SER A 495 -0.89 -8.82 -20.50
CA SER A 495 -2.32 -8.51 -20.59
C SER A 495 -2.63 -7.06 -20.14
N GLU A 496 -3.85 -6.62 -20.45
CA GLU A 496 -4.46 -5.41 -19.90
C GLU A 496 -3.64 -4.11 -20.05
N ARG A 497 -3.38 -3.41 -18.93
CA ARG A 497 -2.70 -2.11 -18.88
C ARG A 497 -1.42 -2.14 -18.03
N VAL A 498 -1.00 -3.28 -17.48
CA VAL A 498 0.13 -3.35 -16.53
C VAL A 498 1.46 -2.91 -17.14
N ALA A 499 1.66 -3.18 -18.43
CA ALA A 499 2.91 -2.94 -19.16
C ALA A 499 2.85 -1.78 -20.18
N ILE A 500 1.89 -0.86 -20.04
CA ILE A 500 1.81 0.38 -20.88
C ILE A 500 3.07 1.26 -20.74
N PRO A 501 3.35 2.15 -21.71
CA PRO A 501 4.37 3.19 -21.57
C PRO A 501 4.10 4.14 -20.39
N GLY A 502 5.17 4.76 -19.89
CA GLY A 502 5.10 5.90 -18.97
C GLY A 502 4.77 7.23 -19.65
N LYS A 503 4.45 8.25 -18.83
CA LYS A 503 3.83 9.53 -19.27
C LYS A 503 4.52 10.25 -20.43
N SER A 504 5.86 10.26 -20.50
CA SER A 504 6.59 10.96 -21.59
C SER A 504 6.55 10.24 -22.95
N LEU A 505 5.85 9.11 -23.02
CA LEU A 505 5.68 8.21 -24.17
C LEU A 505 4.22 7.73 -24.26
N GLU A 506 3.26 8.52 -23.78
CA GLU A 506 1.82 8.18 -23.77
C GLU A 506 1.21 8.01 -25.16
N ASP A 507 1.91 8.44 -26.23
CA ASP A 507 1.56 8.20 -27.63
C ASP A 507 1.79 6.76 -28.09
N LYS A 508 2.53 5.95 -27.33
CA LYS A 508 2.93 4.59 -27.72
C LYS A 508 1.87 3.54 -27.38
N ASP A 509 1.71 2.58 -28.28
CA ASP A 509 0.77 1.46 -28.14
C ASP A 509 1.37 0.24 -27.40
N TRP A 510 2.59 0.36 -26.87
CA TRP A 510 3.35 -0.74 -26.27
C TRP A 510 2.58 -1.47 -25.14
N ARG A 511 2.76 -2.80 -25.06
CA ARG A 511 2.17 -3.69 -24.03
C ARG A 511 3.19 -4.65 -23.39
N GLY A 512 4.47 -4.36 -23.52
CA GLY A 512 5.53 -5.27 -23.08
C GLY A 512 6.90 -4.87 -23.63
N PHE A 513 7.69 -5.85 -24.01
CA PHE A 513 9.04 -5.68 -24.56
C PHE A 513 9.00 -5.55 -26.09
N ASN A 514 9.71 -4.57 -26.64
CA ASN A 514 9.87 -4.39 -28.08
C ASN A 514 11.10 -3.54 -28.43
N GLU A 515 11.51 -3.57 -29.70
CA GLU A 515 12.70 -2.89 -30.22
C GLU A 515 12.69 -1.35 -30.02
N GLU A 516 11.54 -0.69 -30.16
CA GLU A 516 11.41 0.77 -29.99
C GLU A 516 11.60 1.16 -28.53
N ARG A 517 10.93 0.43 -27.62
CA ARG A 517 11.05 0.61 -26.16
C ARG A 517 12.48 0.41 -25.68
N TRP A 518 13.14 -0.66 -26.14
CA TRP A 518 14.56 -0.93 -25.85
C TRP A 518 15.49 0.19 -26.35
N GLY A 519 15.25 0.68 -27.57
CA GLY A 519 16.00 1.81 -28.13
C GLY A 519 15.87 3.09 -27.31
N VAL A 520 14.66 3.41 -26.86
CA VAL A 520 14.39 4.58 -26.01
C VAL A 520 15.03 4.44 -24.62
N TRP A 521 15.01 3.25 -24.01
CA TRP A 521 15.74 2.98 -22.77
C TRP A 521 17.26 3.17 -22.95
N LEU A 522 17.83 2.59 -24.01
CA LEU A 522 19.26 2.68 -24.32
C LEU A 522 19.72 4.13 -24.59
N GLU A 523 18.92 4.92 -25.30
CA GLU A 523 19.16 6.36 -25.47
C GLU A 523 19.16 7.09 -24.11
N ARG A 524 18.16 6.82 -23.26
CA ARG A 524 17.98 7.53 -21.98
C ARG A 524 19.01 7.12 -20.91
N PHE A 525 19.53 5.89 -20.93
CA PHE A 525 20.74 5.52 -20.19
C PHE A 525 21.95 6.35 -20.62
N ARG A 526 22.22 6.47 -21.92
CA ARG A 526 23.35 7.27 -22.45
C ARG A 526 23.22 8.76 -22.07
N LEU A 527 22.01 9.32 -22.10
CA LEU A 527 21.73 10.69 -21.65
C LEU A 527 22.10 10.90 -20.18
N VAL A 528 21.78 9.94 -19.29
CA VAL A 528 22.09 10.03 -17.85
C VAL A 528 23.57 9.79 -17.57
N VAL A 529 24.23 8.85 -18.24
CA VAL A 529 25.69 8.62 -18.10
C VAL A 529 26.51 9.84 -18.53
N ALA A 530 26.00 10.68 -19.43
CA ALA A 530 26.63 11.94 -19.80
C ALA A 530 26.55 13.03 -18.69
N GLN A 531 25.74 12.84 -17.64
CA GLN A 531 25.57 13.81 -16.55
C GLN A 531 26.62 13.64 -15.43
N ASP A 532 26.65 14.63 -14.54
CA ASP A 532 27.32 14.57 -13.25
C ASP A 532 26.48 13.73 -12.25
N ILE A 533 26.89 12.48 -12.06
CA ILE A 533 26.28 11.44 -11.20
C ILE A 533 27.39 10.64 -10.50
N PRO A 534 27.13 9.95 -9.38
CA PRO A 534 28.16 9.18 -8.67
C PRO A 534 28.84 8.13 -9.54
N ASP A 535 30.15 7.92 -9.35
CA ASP A 535 30.96 7.03 -10.20
C ASP A 535 30.47 5.56 -10.15
N GLU A 536 30.01 5.07 -9.00
CA GLU A 536 29.45 3.71 -8.83
C GLU A 536 28.18 3.52 -9.68
N THR A 537 27.23 4.45 -9.55
CA THR A 537 26.03 4.54 -10.40
C THR A 537 26.42 4.61 -11.89
N LYS A 538 27.37 5.47 -12.23
CA LYS A 538 27.84 5.69 -13.62
C LYS A 538 28.48 4.45 -14.22
N GLN A 539 29.27 3.69 -13.45
CA GLN A 539 29.85 2.43 -13.85
C GLN A 539 28.75 1.41 -14.16
N LEU A 540 27.78 1.23 -13.26
CA LEU A 540 26.71 0.25 -13.44
C LEU A 540 25.79 0.57 -14.63
N LEU A 541 25.47 1.85 -14.85
CA LEU A 541 24.73 2.29 -16.04
C LEU A 541 25.53 2.06 -17.33
N THR A 542 26.85 2.21 -17.28
CA THR A 542 27.74 1.95 -18.44
C THR A 542 27.80 0.45 -18.76
N GLU A 543 27.81 -0.42 -17.74
CA GLU A 543 27.70 -1.88 -17.89
C GLU A 543 26.35 -2.28 -18.51
N ALA A 544 25.24 -1.69 -18.04
CA ALA A 544 23.91 -1.91 -18.62
C ALA A 544 23.86 -1.51 -20.11
N ILE A 545 24.41 -0.35 -20.48
CA ILE A 545 24.54 0.08 -21.89
C ILE A 545 25.31 -0.95 -22.71
N GLN A 546 26.45 -1.44 -22.22
CA GLN A 546 27.27 -2.42 -22.94
C GLN A 546 26.54 -3.75 -23.17
N ILE A 547 25.75 -4.21 -22.21
CA ILE A 547 24.90 -5.41 -22.36
C ILE A 547 23.77 -5.15 -23.36
N MET A 548 23.12 -3.99 -23.28
CA MET A 548 22.06 -3.57 -24.21
C MET A 548 22.52 -3.35 -25.66
N GLU A 549 23.82 -3.12 -25.88
CA GLU A 549 24.46 -2.99 -27.20
C GLU A 549 24.97 -4.34 -27.75
N GLN A 550 25.21 -5.32 -26.89
CA GLN A 550 25.68 -6.67 -27.25
C GLN A 550 24.54 -7.68 -27.47
N SER A 551 23.32 -7.33 -27.06
CA SER A 551 22.12 -8.18 -27.12
C SER A 551 21.19 -7.81 -28.29
#